data_AF-A0A243AQM9-F1
#
_entry.id   AF-A0A243AQM9-F1
#
_cell.length_a   1.000
_cell.length_b   1.000
_cell.length_c   1.000
_cell.angle_alpha   90.00
_cell.angle_beta   90.00
_cell.angle_gamma   90.00
#
_symmetry.space_group_name_H-M   'P 1'
#
loop_
_entity.id
_entity.type
_entity.pdbx_description
1 polymer ?
#
loop_
_entity_poly.entity_id
_entity_poly.type
_entity_poly.pdbx_seq_one_letter_code
_entity_poly.pdbx_strand_id
1 'polypeptide(L)'
;MEKIRDILVSKIDTLNDEEQKILKKLISKLKSFAHAPLNRKHCLRMAQFIESEKVTRLVADVIQPYELKLMPNGSFNSYDVIGYYYGISLLTCCVVFEKGDSNKAYAVLENEVIKENEKNTLVAERGGENYYVMARILNIFKTDKECIDSLYSKLSNASIQ
;
A
#
# COMPACT_ATOMS: atom_id res chain seq x y z
N MET A 1 10.94 13.18 6.53
CA MET A 1 9.65 12.50 6.32
C MET A 1 9.49 11.50 7.43
N GLU A 2 8.36 11.52 8.14
CA GLU A 2 8.10 10.54 9.19
C GLU A 2 7.90 9.16 8.56
N LYS A 3 8.46 8.13 9.19
CA LYS A 3 8.27 6.75 8.73
C LYS A 3 6.81 6.38 8.90
N ILE A 4 6.22 5.63 7.97
CA ILE A 4 4.81 5.15 8.09
C ILE A 4 4.56 4.53 9.46
N ARG A 5 5.54 3.78 9.96
CA ARG A 5 5.50 3.21 11.30
C ARG A 5 5.31 4.27 12.40
N ASP A 6 6.08 5.34 12.34
CA ASP A 6 6.09 6.38 13.39
C ASP A 6 4.79 7.18 13.35
N ILE A 7 4.26 7.46 12.14
CA ILE A 7 2.92 8.05 11.95
C ILE A 7 1.84 7.12 12.54
N LEU A 8 1.91 5.82 12.28
CA LEU A 8 0.95 4.87 12.86
C LEU A 8 1.05 4.80 14.39
N VAL A 9 2.26 4.83 14.95
CA VAL A 9 2.46 4.86 16.41
C VAL A 9 1.85 6.11 17.03
N SER A 10 2.04 7.29 16.41
CA SER A 10 1.51 8.56 16.94
C SER A 10 -0.02 8.64 16.91
N LYS A 11 -0.70 7.70 16.25
CA LYS A 11 -2.17 7.62 16.14
C LYS A 11 -2.77 6.51 17.02
N ILE A 12 -1.97 5.77 17.78
CA ILE A 12 -2.47 4.69 18.66
C ILE A 12 -3.52 5.22 19.64
N ASP A 13 -3.26 6.36 20.27
CA ASP A 13 -4.12 6.87 21.34
C ASP A 13 -5.45 7.46 20.82
N THR A 14 -5.64 7.54 19.50
CA THR A 14 -6.93 7.94 18.89
C THR A 14 -7.89 6.76 18.72
N LEU A 15 -7.50 5.55 19.10
CA LEU A 15 -8.25 4.31 18.93
C LEU A 15 -8.72 3.72 20.26
N ASN A 16 -9.76 2.89 20.23
CA ASN A 16 -10.18 2.12 21.41
C ASN A 16 -9.21 0.97 21.71
N ASP A 17 -9.36 0.32 22.87
CA ASP A 17 -8.41 -0.71 23.33
C ASP A 17 -8.26 -1.90 22.37
N GLU A 18 -9.33 -2.32 21.72
CA GLU A 18 -9.29 -3.43 20.75
C GLU A 18 -8.56 -3.03 19.47
N GLU A 19 -8.92 -1.87 18.91
CA GLU A 19 -8.29 -1.28 17.74
C GLU A 19 -6.81 -0.99 17.97
N GLN A 20 -6.45 -0.52 19.18
CA GLN A 20 -5.06 -0.34 19.59
C GLN A 20 -4.29 -1.65 19.58
N LYS A 21 -4.87 -2.76 20.07
CA LYS A 21 -4.23 -4.09 20.01
C LYS A 21 -3.99 -4.51 18.56
N ILE A 22 -4.97 -4.30 17.68
CA ILE A 22 -4.86 -4.62 16.26
C ILE A 22 -3.77 -3.77 15.59
N LEU A 23 -3.75 -2.46 15.83
CA LEU A 23 -2.76 -1.54 15.28
C LEU A 23 -1.34 -1.85 15.80
N LYS A 24 -1.18 -2.13 17.10
CA LYS A 24 0.10 -2.55 17.69
C LYS A 24 0.60 -3.84 17.03
N LYS A 25 -0.29 -4.81 16.78
CA LYS A 25 0.04 -6.06 16.06
C LYS A 25 0.45 -5.78 14.61
N LEU A 26 -0.27 -4.89 13.91
CA LEU A 26 0.07 -4.44 12.56
C LEU A 26 1.47 -3.82 12.52
N ILE A 27 1.76 -2.85 13.39
CA ILE A 27 3.06 -2.18 13.49
C ILE A 27 4.17 -3.20 13.78
N SER A 28 3.94 -4.13 14.71
CA SER A 28 4.89 -5.20 15.01
C SER A 28 5.14 -6.11 13.80
N LYS A 29 4.10 -6.39 13.01
CA LYS A 29 4.22 -7.20 11.80
C LYS A 29 5.01 -6.50 10.71
N LEU A 30 4.76 -5.21 10.49
CA LEU A 30 5.51 -4.39 9.53
C LEU A 30 7.01 -4.38 9.85
N LYS A 31 7.38 -4.28 11.14
CA LYS A 31 8.78 -4.38 11.60
C LYS A 31 9.45 -5.72 11.28
N SER A 32 8.67 -6.80 11.21
CA SER A 32 9.18 -8.17 10.98
C SER A 32 9.45 -8.47 9.51
N PHE A 33 8.97 -7.63 8.59
CA PHE A 33 9.16 -7.87 7.16
C PHE A 33 10.54 -7.39 6.71
N ALA A 34 11.18 -8.20 5.87
CA ALA A 34 12.52 -7.92 5.35
C ALA A 34 12.49 -7.28 3.95
N HIS A 35 11.38 -7.40 3.23
CA HIS A 35 11.24 -6.90 1.85
C HIS A 35 9.79 -6.47 1.61
N ALA A 36 9.56 -5.63 0.59
CA ALA A 36 8.22 -5.32 0.07
C ALA A 36 7.48 -6.61 -0.36
N PRO A 37 6.14 -6.62 -0.42
CA PRO A 37 5.38 -7.78 -0.91
C PRO A 37 5.81 -8.18 -2.33
N LEU A 38 6.10 -9.48 -2.50
CA LEU A 38 6.64 -10.06 -3.74
C LEU A 38 5.65 -11.03 -4.41
N ASN A 39 4.69 -11.56 -3.65
CA ASN A 39 3.77 -12.59 -4.09
C ASN A 39 2.47 -12.53 -3.28
N ARG A 40 1.48 -13.33 -3.67
CA ARG A 40 0.16 -13.40 -3.02
C ARG A 40 0.24 -13.71 -1.53
N LYS A 41 1.07 -14.68 -1.14
CA LYS A 41 1.24 -15.05 0.28
C LYS A 41 1.77 -13.88 1.11
N HIS A 42 2.61 -13.02 0.56
CA HIS A 42 3.08 -11.83 1.25
C HIS A 42 1.93 -10.84 1.46
N CYS A 43 1.17 -10.53 0.40
CA CYS A 43 0.06 -9.59 0.48
C CYS A 43 -1.02 -10.05 1.47
N LEU A 44 -1.40 -11.34 1.41
CA LEU A 44 -2.42 -11.94 2.27
C LEU A 44 -2.08 -11.94 3.77
N ARG A 45 -0.82 -11.69 4.16
CA ARG A 45 -0.48 -11.49 5.58
C ARG A 45 -1.21 -10.30 6.19
N MET A 46 -1.68 -9.37 5.34
CA MET A 46 -2.43 -8.19 5.76
C MET A 46 -3.92 -8.45 5.95
N ALA A 47 -4.46 -9.53 5.41
CA ALA A 47 -5.88 -9.85 5.47
C ALA A 47 -6.40 -9.93 6.92
N GLN A 48 -5.59 -10.38 7.88
CA GLN A 48 -5.99 -10.45 9.29
C GLN A 48 -6.30 -9.09 9.95
N PHE A 49 -5.96 -7.97 9.31
CA PHE A 49 -6.17 -6.62 9.85
C PHE A 49 -7.39 -5.92 9.24
N ILE A 50 -8.01 -6.50 8.21
CA ILE A 50 -9.08 -5.83 7.44
C ILE A 50 -10.43 -5.81 8.16
N GLU A 51 -10.59 -6.62 9.21
CA GLU A 51 -11.83 -6.67 10.00
C GLU A 51 -12.04 -5.40 10.85
N SER A 52 -10.98 -4.62 11.11
CA SER A 52 -11.09 -3.37 11.84
C SER A 52 -11.22 -2.19 10.89
N GLU A 53 -12.44 -1.71 10.67
CA GLU A 53 -12.72 -0.55 9.81
C GLU A 53 -11.86 0.66 10.20
N LYS A 54 -11.76 1.00 11.49
CA LYS A 54 -10.95 2.14 11.93
C LYS A 54 -9.46 1.98 11.65
N VAL A 55 -8.89 0.78 11.83
CA VAL A 55 -7.47 0.53 11.50
C VAL A 55 -7.27 0.63 9.99
N THR A 56 -8.17 0.09 9.19
CA THR A 56 -8.09 0.18 7.72
C THR A 56 -8.22 1.62 7.22
N ARG A 57 -9.15 2.40 7.79
CA ARG A 57 -9.31 3.83 7.52
C ARG A 57 -8.08 4.63 7.91
N LEU A 58 -7.51 4.35 9.08
CA LEU A 58 -6.27 4.98 9.54
C LEU A 58 -5.10 4.70 8.59
N VAL A 59 -4.93 3.45 8.14
CA VAL A 59 -3.90 3.10 7.15
C VAL A 59 -4.14 3.84 5.84
N ALA A 60 -5.39 3.92 5.36
CA ALA A 60 -5.75 4.68 4.17
C ALA A 60 -5.37 6.17 4.32
N ASP A 61 -5.69 6.78 5.47
CA ASP A 61 -5.35 8.17 5.81
C ASP A 61 -3.83 8.43 5.90
N VAL A 62 -3.06 7.41 6.27
CA VAL A 62 -1.59 7.50 6.30
C VAL A 62 -1.02 7.36 4.89
N ILE A 63 -1.52 6.42 4.09
CA ILE A 63 -1.00 6.14 2.73
C ILE A 63 -1.35 7.25 1.75
N GLN A 64 -2.58 7.77 1.79
CA GLN A 64 -3.08 8.75 0.81
C GLN A 64 -2.21 10.00 0.65
N PRO A 65 -1.74 10.68 1.71
CA PRO A 65 -0.83 11.81 1.57
C PRO A 65 0.65 11.40 1.53
N TYR A 66 0.98 10.10 1.67
CA TYR A 66 2.37 9.67 1.77
C TYR A 66 3.08 9.74 0.42
N GLU A 67 4.23 10.40 0.40
CA GLU A 67 5.10 10.48 -0.76
C GLU A 67 6.29 9.54 -0.59
N LEU A 68 6.24 8.35 -1.19
CA LEU A 68 7.42 7.49 -1.21
C LEU A 68 8.51 8.14 -2.08
N LYS A 69 9.55 8.70 -1.44
CA LYS A 69 10.74 9.23 -2.11
C LYS A 69 11.64 8.09 -2.56
N LEU A 70 11.67 7.82 -3.86
CA LEU A 70 12.67 6.95 -4.48
C LEU A 70 13.98 7.77 -4.54
N MET A 71 14.96 7.46 -3.69
CA MET A 71 16.22 8.20 -3.75
C MET A 71 17.02 7.78 -5.00
N PRO A 72 17.59 8.72 -5.76
CA PRO A 72 18.35 8.39 -6.98
C PRO A 72 19.57 7.50 -6.72
N ASN A 73 20.29 7.74 -5.61
CA ASN A 73 21.61 7.15 -5.33
C ASN A 73 21.76 6.67 -3.87
N GLY A 74 20.67 6.47 -3.14
CA GLY A 74 20.70 6.16 -1.70
C GLY A 74 20.05 4.83 -1.40
N SER A 75 20.64 4.05 -0.48
CA SER A 75 19.98 2.92 0.14
C SER A 75 18.60 3.36 0.63
N PHE A 76 17.53 2.79 0.05
CA PHE A 76 16.17 3.02 0.54
C PHE A 76 16.15 2.85 2.05
N ASN A 77 15.39 3.68 2.76
CA ASN A 77 14.97 3.28 4.09
C ASN A 77 14.02 2.10 3.89
N SER A 78 14.56 0.89 3.86
CA SER A 78 13.87 -0.36 3.52
C SER A 78 12.55 -0.47 4.30
N TYR A 79 12.54 0.02 5.53
CA TYR A 79 11.37 0.06 6.41
C TYR A 79 10.21 0.92 5.90
N ASP A 80 10.46 2.05 5.22
CA ASP A 80 9.41 2.92 4.71
C ASP A 80 8.78 2.34 3.45
N VAL A 81 9.61 1.80 2.56
CA VAL A 81 9.17 1.07 1.36
C VAL A 81 8.31 -0.15 1.76
N ILE A 82 8.75 -0.89 2.77
CA ILE A 82 8.02 -2.04 3.32
C ILE A 82 6.67 -1.58 3.88
N GLY A 83 6.67 -0.57 4.76
CA GLY A 83 5.44 -0.05 5.37
C GLY A 83 4.42 0.41 4.33
N TYR A 84 4.90 1.12 3.30
CA TYR A 84 4.06 1.68 2.24
C TYR A 84 3.40 0.58 1.41
N TYR A 85 4.19 -0.35 0.86
CA TYR A 85 3.64 -1.39 -0.01
C TYR A 85 2.84 -2.47 0.74
N TYR A 86 3.13 -2.71 2.02
CA TYR A 86 2.23 -3.53 2.85
C TYR A 86 0.96 -2.78 3.26
N GLY A 87 1.01 -1.45 3.42
CA GLY A 87 -0.18 -0.61 3.56
C GLY A 87 -1.08 -0.72 2.34
N ILE A 88 -0.51 -0.58 1.13
CA ILE A 88 -1.20 -0.84 -0.13
C ILE A 88 -1.78 -2.26 -0.16
N SER A 89 -1.01 -3.28 0.21
CA SER A 89 -1.50 -4.66 0.26
C SER A 89 -2.71 -4.85 1.19
N LEU A 90 -2.73 -4.14 2.33
CA LEU A 90 -3.87 -4.14 3.24
C LEU A 90 -5.10 -3.52 2.58
N LEU A 91 -4.95 -2.36 1.92
CA LEU A 91 -6.04 -1.70 1.20
C LEU A 91 -6.55 -2.55 0.03
N THR A 92 -5.67 -3.23 -0.70
CA THR A 92 -6.06 -4.19 -1.74
C THR A 92 -6.86 -5.34 -1.15
N CYS A 93 -6.47 -5.87 0.02
CA CYS A 93 -7.25 -6.89 0.73
C CYS A 93 -8.64 -6.36 1.14
N CYS A 94 -8.75 -5.13 1.64
CA CYS A 94 -10.04 -4.51 1.97
C CYS A 94 -10.99 -4.49 0.77
N VAL A 95 -10.47 -4.13 -0.41
CA VAL A 95 -11.24 -4.08 -1.66
C VAL A 95 -11.63 -5.48 -2.14
N VAL A 96 -10.68 -6.41 -2.18
CA VAL A 96 -10.89 -7.77 -2.68
C VAL A 96 -11.88 -8.56 -1.82
N PHE A 97 -11.78 -8.43 -0.50
CA PHE A 97 -12.62 -9.17 0.44
C PHE A 97 -13.86 -8.38 0.89
N GLU A 98 -14.06 -7.16 0.39
CA GLU A 98 -15.17 -6.28 0.77
C GLU A 98 -15.29 -6.07 2.29
N LYS A 99 -14.15 -5.82 2.94
CA LYS A 99 -14.02 -5.68 4.39
C LYS A 99 -13.32 -4.37 4.77
N GLY A 100 -13.59 -3.91 5.99
CA GLY A 100 -13.12 -2.61 6.46
C GLY A 100 -13.74 -1.47 5.65
N ASP A 101 -13.01 -0.36 5.50
CA ASP A 101 -13.47 0.77 4.68
C ASP A 101 -13.05 0.56 3.20
N SER A 102 -13.70 -0.39 2.52
CA SER A 102 -13.35 -0.81 1.15
C SER A 102 -13.48 0.32 0.13
N ASN A 103 -14.48 1.21 0.29
CA ASN A 103 -14.66 2.37 -0.58
C ASN A 103 -13.50 3.36 -0.47
N LYS A 104 -13.10 3.70 0.76
CA LYS A 104 -11.94 4.57 0.97
C LYS A 104 -10.66 3.90 0.50
N ALA A 105 -10.50 2.60 0.78
CA ALA A 105 -9.36 1.83 0.32
C ALA A 105 -9.23 1.87 -1.21
N TYR A 106 -10.34 1.69 -1.94
CA TYR A 106 -10.35 1.80 -3.40
C TYR A 106 -9.93 3.19 -3.89
N ALA A 107 -10.50 4.25 -3.32
CA ALA A 107 -10.15 5.63 -3.68
C ALA A 107 -8.65 5.94 -3.43
N VAL A 108 -8.08 5.42 -2.35
CA VAL A 108 -6.64 5.54 -2.09
C VAL A 108 -5.82 4.75 -3.10
N LEU A 109 -6.19 3.50 -3.40
CA LEU A 109 -5.49 2.70 -4.41
C LEU A 109 -5.52 3.35 -5.79
N GLU A 110 -6.63 3.98 -6.17
CA GLU A 110 -6.74 4.74 -7.42
C GLU A 110 -5.75 5.91 -7.46
N ASN A 111 -5.66 6.69 -6.38
CA ASN A 111 -4.66 7.75 -6.27
C ASN A 111 -3.22 7.22 -6.31
N GLU A 112 -2.95 6.07 -5.68
CA GLU A 112 -1.61 5.46 -5.73
C GLU A 112 -1.26 4.95 -7.14
N VAL A 113 -2.23 4.46 -7.92
CA VAL A 113 -2.03 4.12 -9.34
C VAL A 113 -1.60 5.36 -10.14
N ILE A 114 -2.25 6.50 -9.92
CA ILE A 114 -1.91 7.77 -10.59
C ILE A 114 -0.47 8.19 -10.23
N LYS A 115 -0.12 8.20 -8.94
CA LYS A 115 1.22 8.54 -8.48
C LYS A 115 2.31 7.62 -9.03
N GLU A 116 2.06 6.31 -9.08
CA GLU A 116 3.04 5.35 -9.61
C GLU A 116 3.23 5.54 -11.11
N ASN A 117 2.16 5.81 -11.87
CA ASN A 117 2.26 6.17 -13.29
C ASN A 117 3.09 7.44 -13.52
N GLU A 118 2.80 8.53 -12.81
CA GLU A 118 3.55 9.80 -12.94
C GLU A 118 5.05 9.60 -12.63
N LYS A 119 5.37 8.86 -11.56
CA LYS A 119 6.76 8.54 -11.21
C LYS A 119 7.44 7.71 -12.28
N ASN A 120 6.74 6.72 -12.83
CA ASN A 120 7.29 5.86 -13.87
C ASN A 120 7.56 6.62 -15.17
N THR A 121 6.68 7.53 -15.58
CA THR A 121 6.94 8.43 -16.72
C THR A 121 8.23 9.21 -16.49
N LEU A 122 8.41 9.81 -15.31
CA LEU A 122 9.63 10.56 -14.97
C LEU A 122 10.90 9.69 -14.91
N VAL A 123 10.80 8.43 -14.46
CA VAL A 123 11.93 7.49 -14.42
C VAL A 123 12.32 7.05 -15.83
N ALA A 124 11.33 6.71 -16.66
CA ALA A 124 11.52 6.31 -18.05
C ALA A 124 12.15 7.44 -18.90
N GLU A 125 11.68 8.69 -18.75
CA GLU A 125 12.25 9.87 -19.40
C GLU A 125 13.73 10.08 -19.07
N ARG A 126 14.18 9.59 -17.91
CA ARG A 126 15.57 9.69 -17.44
C ARG A 126 16.41 8.44 -17.74
N GLY A 127 15.87 7.49 -18.51
CA GLY A 127 16.55 6.24 -18.88
C GLY A 127 16.72 5.24 -17.74
N GLY A 128 15.95 5.37 -16.66
CA GLY A 128 15.95 4.43 -15.54
C GLY A 128 15.01 3.23 -15.78
N GLU A 129 15.19 2.16 -14.99
CA GLU A 129 14.30 0.99 -15.01
C GLU A 129 13.06 1.22 -14.13
N ASN A 130 11.88 0.84 -14.64
CA ASN A 130 10.61 1.01 -13.94
C ASN A 130 10.38 -0.06 -12.86
N TYR A 131 10.02 0.37 -11.65
CA TYR A 131 9.81 -0.50 -10.50
C TYR A 131 8.33 -0.61 -10.16
N TYR A 132 7.65 -1.62 -10.72
CA TYR A 132 6.19 -1.79 -10.62
C TYR A 132 5.74 -2.65 -9.42
N VAL A 133 5.98 -2.18 -8.19
CA VAL A 133 5.54 -2.95 -7.01
C VAL A 133 4.02 -2.92 -6.87
N MET A 134 3.36 -1.79 -7.13
CA MET A 134 1.90 -1.71 -7.11
C MET A 134 1.29 -2.56 -8.22
N ALA A 135 1.86 -2.53 -9.44
CA ALA A 135 1.35 -3.38 -10.52
C ALA A 135 1.43 -4.85 -10.16
N ARG A 136 2.52 -5.27 -9.51
CA ARG A 136 2.66 -6.64 -9.02
C ARG A 136 1.60 -6.96 -7.97
N ILE A 137 1.35 -6.08 -7.01
CA ILE A 137 0.29 -6.28 -5.99
C ILE A 137 -1.08 -6.39 -6.67
N LEU A 138 -1.43 -5.49 -7.57
CA LEU A 138 -2.73 -5.52 -8.25
C LEU A 138 -2.87 -6.77 -9.13
N ASN A 139 -1.84 -7.12 -9.90
CA ASN A 139 -1.84 -8.31 -10.75
C ASN A 139 -2.06 -9.62 -9.95
N ILE A 140 -1.50 -9.68 -8.73
CA ILE A 140 -1.70 -10.81 -7.81
C ILE A 140 -3.17 -11.04 -7.46
N PHE A 141 -3.98 -9.98 -7.42
CA PHE A 141 -5.39 -10.01 -7.04
C PHE A 141 -6.35 -9.82 -8.23
N LYS A 142 -5.81 -9.74 -9.45
CA LYS A 142 -6.55 -9.43 -10.67
C LYS A 142 -7.77 -10.34 -10.88
N THR A 143 -7.60 -11.63 -10.67
CA THR A 143 -8.66 -12.64 -10.84
C THR A 143 -9.71 -12.64 -9.73
N ASP A 144 -9.48 -11.92 -8.63
CA ASP A 144 -10.32 -11.98 -7.45
C ASP A 144 -11.44 -10.91 -7.48
N LYS A 145 -11.28 -9.80 -8.24
CA LYS A 145 -12.27 -8.70 -8.25
C LYS A 145 -12.15 -7.75 -9.46
N GLU A 146 -13.26 -7.45 -10.14
CA GLU A 146 -13.32 -6.54 -11.31
C GLU A 146 -12.76 -5.14 -11.04
N CYS A 147 -12.91 -4.61 -9.83
CA CYS A 147 -12.37 -3.30 -9.51
C CYS A 147 -10.83 -3.30 -9.45
N ILE A 148 -10.20 -4.43 -9.11
CA ILE A 148 -8.74 -4.60 -9.20
C ILE A 148 -8.30 -4.68 -10.66
N ASP A 149 -9.07 -5.34 -11.53
CA ASP A 149 -8.83 -5.34 -12.99
C ASP A 149 -8.82 -3.91 -13.55
N SER A 150 -9.76 -3.07 -13.12
CA SER A 150 -9.83 -1.67 -13.54
C SER A 150 -8.58 -0.89 -13.12
N LEU A 151 -8.17 -0.99 -11.86
CA LEU A 151 -6.97 -0.33 -11.33
C LEU A 151 -5.71 -0.80 -12.06
N TYR A 152 -5.57 -2.11 -12.27
CA TYR A 152 -4.42 -2.67 -12.99
C TYR A 152 -4.38 -2.16 -14.44
N SER A 153 -5.53 -2.11 -15.12
CA SER A 153 -5.62 -1.61 -16.50
C SER A 153 -5.20 -0.13 -16.59
N LYS A 154 -5.63 0.71 -15.64
CA LYS A 154 -5.20 2.12 -15.55
C LYS A 154 -3.69 2.24 -15.34
N LEU A 155 -3.08 1.35 -14.57
CA LEU A 155 -1.65 1.31 -14.34
C LEU A 155 -0.86 0.83 -15.57
N SER A 156 -1.40 -0.15 -16.32
CA SER A 156 -0.76 -0.66 -17.54
C SER A 156 -0.90 0.25 -18.75
N ASN A 157 -1.96 1.06 -18.82
CA ASN A 157 -2.24 1.93 -19.98
C ASN A 157 -1.36 3.17 -20.05
N ALA A 158 -0.58 3.47 -19.00
CA ALA A 158 0.48 4.49 -19.08
C ALA A 158 1.68 4.07 -19.97
N SER A 159 1.65 2.84 -20.51
CA SER A 159 2.67 2.34 -21.44
C SER A 159 2.42 2.73 -22.91
N ILE A 160 1.36 3.47 -23.24
CA ILE A 160 1.03 3.82 -24.64
C ILE A 160 0.51 5.26 -24.73
N GLN A 161 1.41 6.21 -24.88
CA GLN A 161 1.30 7.31 -25.84
C GLN A 161 2.65 8.01 -26.02
#